data_AF-Q4JB44-F1
#
_entry.id   AF-Q4JB44-F1
#
_cell.length_a   1.000
_cell.length_b   1.000
_cell.length_c   1.000
_cell.angle_alpha   90.00
_cell.angle_beta   90.00
_cell.angle_gamma   90.00
#
_symmetry.space_group_name_H-M   'P 1'
#
loop_
_entity.id
_entity.type
_entity.pdbx_description
1 polymer ?
#
loop_
_entity_poly.entity_id
_entity_poly.type
_entity_poly.pdbx_seq_one_letter_code
_entity_poly.pdbx_strand_id
1 'polypeptide(L)'
;MSPEIPPEWKKFRYRGKSLEDLLNMPMDEFIKLLPSRQRRSLKRGFSDKQRRLLEKIRKISREGKQNKVIKTHVRNMVILPEMVGLRFAVYNGKEFVEFQVVPEMIGRYLGEYSITTKKVEHGEPGLKATKSSLFLAMKG
;
A
#
# COMPACT_ATOMS: atom_id res chain seq x y z
N MET A 1 -21.95 -2.98 12.57
CA MET A 1 -20.95 -2.55 13.55
C MET A 1 -19.85 -1.83 12.79
N SER A 2 -19.77 -0.51 12.95
CA SER A 2 -18.67 0.28 12.39
C SER A 2 -17.35 -0.20 13.03
N PRO A 3 -16.25 -0.32 12.27
CA PRO A 3 -14.94 -0.62 12.85
C PRO A 3 -14.65 0.36 13.98
N GLU A 4 -14.12 -0.11 15.11
CA GLU A 4 -13.55 0.78 16.12
C GLU A 4 -12.35 1.49 15.49
N ILE A 5 -12.54 2.75 15.11
CA ILE A 5 -11.51 3.59 14.51
C ILE A 5 -10.57 4.04 15.63
N PRO A 6 -9.27 3.70 15.59
CA PRO A 6 -8.27 4.21 16.52
C PRO A 6 -8.36 5.74 16.64
N PRO A 7 -8.15 6.32 17.84
CA PRO A 7 -8.29 7.77 18.06
C PRO A 7 -7.44 8.62 17.10
N GLU A 8 -6.30 8.10 16.67
CA GLU A 8 -5.40 8.75 15.71
C GLU A 8 -6.06 8.97 14.34
N TRP A 9 -6.82 7.98 13.86
CA TRP A 9 -7.46 8.03 12.54
C TRP A 9 -8.63 9.01 12.50
N LYS A 10 -9.23 9.36 13.65
CA LYS A 10 -10.29 10.38 13.72
C LYS A 10 -9.79 11.78 13.36
N LYS A 11 -8.49 12.05 13.58
CA LYS A 11 -7.86 13.33 13.23
C LYS A 11 -7.47 13.41 11.75
N PHE A 12 -7.44 12.28 11.05
CA PHE A 12 -7.01 12.22 9.66
C PHE A 12 -7.95 13.00 8.75
N ARG A 13 -7.36 13.79 7.85
CA ARG A 13 -8.08 14.51 6.79
C ARG A 13 -7.41 14.26 5.44
N TYR A 14 -8.20 13.90 4.44
CA TYR A 14 -7.76 13.81 3.06
C TYR A 14 -8.35 14.98 2.26
N ARG A 15 -7.50 15.90 1.80
CA ARG A 15 -7.93 17.11 1.05
C ARG A 15 -9.10 17.86 1.74
N GLY A 16 -9.01 17.97 3.06
CA GLY A 16 -10.01 18.67 3.89
C GLY A 16 -11.22 17.84 4.33
N LYS A 17 -11.36 16.59 3.86
CA LYS A 17 -12.46 15.68 4.24
C LYS A 17 -12.03 14.69 5.31
N SER A 18 -12.88 14.43 6.31
CA SER A 18 -12.61 13.42 7.33
C SER A 18 -12.74 12.00 6.76
N LEU A 19 -12.23 11.00 7.48
CA LEU A 19 -12.39 9.60 7.06
C LEU A 19 -13.86 9.20 6.91
N GLU A 20 -14.73 9.67 7.80
CA GLU A 20 -16.17 9.41 7.77
C GLU A 20 -16.82 10.06 6.53
N ASP A 21 -16.42 11.30 6.19
CA ASP A 21 -16.88 11.96 4.96
C ASP A 21 -16.46 11.16 3.71
N LEU A 22 -15.24 10.62 3.69
CA LEU A 22 -14.73 9.83 2.56
C LEU A 22 -15.45 8.49 2.39
N LEU A 23 -15.91 7.88 3.49
CA LEU A 23 -16.67 6.63 3.47
C LEU A 23 -18.10 6.84 2.98
N ASN A 24 -18.71 7.98 3.32
CA ASN A 24 -20.10 8.30 2.99
C ASN A 24 -20.27 8.98 1.62
N MET A 25 -19.20 9.55 1.04
CA MET A 25 -19.31 10.23 -0.25
C MET A 25 -19.44 9.26 -1.44
N PRO A 26 -20.12 9.69 -2.54
CA PRO A 26 -20.14 8.94 -3.78
C PRO A 26 -18.73 8.75 -4.36
N MET A 27 -18.50 7.59 -4.98
CA MET A 27 -17.22 7.26 -5.61
C MET A 27 -16.80 8.31 -6.66
N ASP A 28 -17.75 8.87 -7.41
CA ASP A 28 -17.47 9.90 -8.42
C ASP A 28 -16.92 11.20 -7.83
N GLU A 29 -17.37 11.57 -6.63
CA GLU A 29 -16.84 12.72 -5.90
C GLU A 29 -15.45 12.41 -5.34
N PHE A 30 -15.28 11.22 -4.76
CA PHE A 30 -13.98 10.75 -4.29
C PHE A 30 -12.93 10.74 -5.42
N ILE A 31 -13.30 10.29 -6.62
CA ILE A 31 -12.42 10.29 -7.80
C ILE A 31 -11.94 11.70 -8.18
N LYS A 32 -12.76 12.74 -7.97
CA LYS A 32 -12.35 14.15 -8.20
C LYS A 32 -11.29 14.60 -7.20
N LEU A 33 -11.32 14.05 -5.98
CA LEU A 33 -10.33 14.32 -4.93
C LEU A 33 -9.02 13.54 -5.11
N LEU A 34 -8.87 12.67 -6.10
CA LEU A 34 -7.60 11.94 -6.29
C LEU A 34 -6.60 12.71 -7.15
N PRO A 35 -5.28 12.38 -7.08
CA PRO A 35 -4.30 12.88 -8.03
C PRO A 35 -4.59 12.39 -9.46
N SER A 36 -4.03 13.08 -10.46
CA SER A 36 -4.38 12.87 -11.88
C SER A 36 -4.23 11.41 -12.34
N ARG A 37 -3.16 10.72 -11.89
CA ARG A 37 -2.87 9.33 -12.27
C ARG A 37 -3.93 8.34 -11.77
N GLN A 38 -4.29 8.43 -10.49
CA GLN A 38 -5.30 7.56 -9.87
C GLN A 38 -6.69 7.85 -10.42
N ARG A 39 -7.02 9.13 -10.61
CA ARG A 39 -8.25 9.56 -11.28
C ARG A 39 -8.36 8.97 -12.69
N ARG A 40 -7.28 8.98 -13.48
CA ARG A 40 -7.25 8.35 -14.81
C ARG A 40 -7.51 6.84 -14.72
N SER A 41 -6.86 6.16 -13.78
CA SER A 41 -7.02 4.71 -13.57
C SER A 41 -8.49 4.35 -13.27
N LEU A 42 -9.09 5.02 -12.30
CA LEU A 42 -10.48 4.77 -11.91
C LEU A 42 -11.49 5.16 -12.99
N LYS A 43 -11.28 6.28 -13.70
CA LYS A 43 -12.13 6.68 -14.83
C LYS A 43 -12.08 5.70 -16.02
N ARG A 44 -10.95 5.02 -16.24
CA ARG A 44 -10.84 3.95 -17.24
C ARG A 44 -11.52 2.67 -16.79
N GLY A 45 -11.79 2.52 -15.50
CA GLY A 45 -12.46 1.38 -14.89
C GLY A 45 -11.50 0.31 -14.38
N PHE A 46 -12.06 -0.64 -13.64
CA PHE A 46 -11.31 -1.77 -13.07
C PHE A 46 -11.14 -2.91 -14.08
N SER A 47 -9.91 -3.41 -14.18
CA SER A 47 -9.60 -4.71 -14.80
C SER A 47 -10.32 -5.85 -14.08
N ASP A 48 -10.51 -6.99 -14.76
CA ASP A 48 -11.14 -8.19 -14.18
C ASP A 48 -10.47 -8.61 -12.85
N LYS A 49 -9.14 -8.61 -12.80
CA LYS A 49 -8.37 -8.92 -11.58
C LYS A 49 -8.68 -7.96 -10.43
N GLN A 50 -8.83 -6.66 -10.71
CA GLN A 50 -9.19 -5.66 -9.70
C GLN A 50 -10.65 -5.84 -9.24
N ARG A 51 -11.58 -6.17 -10.13
CA ARG A 51 -12.98 -6.43 -9.79
C ARG A 51 -13.11 -7.62 -8.83
N ARG A 52 -12.44 -8.75 -9.14
CA ARG A 52 -12.40 -9.93 -8.26
C ARG A 52 -11.82 -9.60 -6.88
N LEU A 53 -10.77 -8.76 -6.82
CA LEU A 53 -10.21 -8.30 -5.56
C LEU A 53 -11.22 -7.46 -4.76
N LEU A 54 -11.92 -6.55 -5.43
CA LEU A 54 -12.94 -5.69 -4.82
C LEU A 54 -14.12 -6.51 -4.26
N GLU A 55 -14.59 -7.49 -5.01
CA GLU A 55 -15.63 -8.43 -4.55
C GLU A 55 -15.19 -9.20 -3.30
N LYS A 56 -13.95 -9.69 -3.30
CA LYS A 56 -13.36 -10.37 -2.14
C LYS A 56 -13.28 -9.45 -0.92
N ILE A 57 -12.86 -8.20 -1.11
CA ILE A 57 -12.80 -7.18 -0.04
C ILE A 57 -14.20 -6.93 0.53
N ARG A 58 -15.20 -6.68 -0.33
CA ARG A 58 -16.58 -6.42 0.09
C ARG A 58 -17.20 -7.61 0.83
N LYS A 59 -16.90 -8.84 0.39
CA LYS A 59 -17.33 -10.05 1.10
C LYS A 59 -16.75 -10.12 2.51
N ILE A 60 -15.44 -9.86 2.66
CA ILE A 60 -14.77 -9.89 3.97
C ILE A 60 -15.27 -8.78 4.90
N SER A 61 -15.50 -7.58 4.35
CA SER A 61 -16.07 -6.45 5.08
C SER A 61 -17.47 -6.77 5.61
N ARG A 62 -18.33 -7.40 4.78
CA ARG A 62 -19.67 -7.88 5.21
C ARG A 62 -19.61 -8.96 6.29
N GLU A 63 -18.63 -9.85 6.24
CA GLU A 63 -18.41 -10.88 7.26
C GLU A 63 -17.86 -10.32 8.59
N GLY A 64 -17.46 -9.04 8.64
CA GLY A 64 -16.87 -8.42 9.84
C GLY A 64 -15.46 -8.92 10.18
N LYS A 65 -14.80 -9.69 9.30
CA LYS A 65 -13.50 -10.31 9.55
C LYS A 65 -12.33 -9.40 9.18
N GLN A 66 -12.17 -8.29 9.89
CA GLN A 66 -11.10 -7.31 9.61
C GLN A 66 -9.68 -7.89 9.74
N ASN A 67 -9.49 -8.87 10.63
CA ASN A 67 -8.20 -9.52 10.85
C ASN A 67 -7.80 -10.50 9.74
N LYS A 68 -8.67 -10.80 8.77
CA LYS A 68 -8.36 -11.75 7.70
C LYS A 68 -7.41 -11.14 6.69
N VAL A 69 -6.25 -11.77 6.52
CA VAL A 69 -5.22 -11.33 5.56
C VAL A 69 -5.68 -11.59 4.11
N ILE A 70 -5.77 -10.52 3.32
CA ILE A 70 -6.15 -10.56 1.91
C ILE A 70 -4.91 -10.69 1.03
N LYS A 71 -4.60 -11.93 0.62
CA LYS A 71 -3.55 -12.19 -0.38
C LYS A 71 -3.97 -11.69 -1.76
N THR A 72 -3.08 -10.95 -2.43
CA THR A 72 -3.28 -10.42 -3.78
C THR A 72 -1.97 -10.29 -4.58
N HIS A 73 -2.06 -10.55 -5.88
CA HIS A 73 -1.00 -10.23 -6.86
C HIS A 73 -1.24 -8.87 -7.54
N VAL A 74 -2.38 -8.24 -7.29
CA VAL A 74 -2.80 -6.99 -7.94
C VAL A 74 -2.13 -5.81 -7.23
N ARG A 75 -0.98 -5.39 -7.76
CA ARG A 75 -0.19 -4.27 -7.23
C ARG A 75 -0.71 -2.89 -7.67
N ASN A 76 -1.46 -2.84 -8.77
CA ASN A 76 -1.98 -1.62 -9.39
C ASN A 76 -3.39 -1.23 -8.91
N MET A 77 -3.86 -1.76 -7.78
CA MET A 77 -5.11 -1.31 -7.18
C MET A 77 -4.89 -0.02 -6.39
N VAL A 78 -5.74 0.98 -6.61
CA VAL A 78 -5.76 2.20 -5.79
C VAL A 78 -6.46 1.90 -4.48
N ILE A 79 -5.86 2.31 -3.36
CA ILE A 79 -6.44 2.15 -2.03
C ILE A 79 -7.65 3.07 -1.90
N LEU A 80 -8.82 2.46 -1.69
CA LEU A 80 -10.10 3.13 -1.49
C LEU A 80 -10.39 3.31 0.00
N PRO A 81 -11.23 4.30 0.39
CA PRO A 81 -11.61 4.52 1.79
C PRO A 81 -12.20 3.26 2.46
N GLU A 82 -12.98 2.46 1.73
CA GLU A 82 -13.56 1.20 2.23
C GLU A 82 -12.53 0.11 2.60
N MET A 83 -11.26 0.28 2.22
CA MET A 83 -10.19 -0.68 2.49
C MET A 83 -9.43 -0.40 3.78
N VAL A 84 -9.66 0.76 4.40
CA VAL A 84 -8.95 1.18 5.62
C VAL A 84 -9.25 0.21 6.77
N GLY A 85 -8.21 -0.17 7.49
CA GLY A 85 -8.27 -1.15 8.58
C GLY A 85 -8.06 -2.61 8.15
N LEU A 86 -8.22 -2.93 6.86
CA LEU A 86 -8.01 -4.29 6.36
C LEU A 86 -6.51 -4.62 6.24
N ARG A 87 -6.18 -5.91 6.46
CA ARG A 87 -4.84 -6.45 6.24
C ARG A 87 -4.69 -7.01 4.83
N PHE A 88 -3.72 -6.51 4.08
CA PHE A 88 -3.37 -7.01 2.76
C PHE A 88 -2.03 -7.71 2.80
N ALA A 89 -1.89 -8.73 1.96
CA ALA A 89 -0.63 -9.38 1.68
C ALA A 89 -0.37 -9.29 0.18
N VAL A 90 0.56 -8.42 -0.21
CA VAL A 90 0.83 -8.06 -1.61
C VAL A 90 2.12 -8.73 -2.06
N TYR A 91 2.04 -9.48 -3.16
CA TYR A 91 3.19 -10.20 -3.71
C TYR A 91 4.26 -9.24 -4.24
N ASN A 92 5.52 -9.46 -3.83
CA ASN A 92 6.68 -8.65 -4.26
C ASN A 92 7.52 -9.29 -5.37
N GLY A 93 7.21 -10.52 -5.80
CA GLY A 93 8.01 -11.32 -6.73
C GLY A 93 8.68 -12.55 -6.11
N LYS A 94 8.70 -12.64 -4.78
CA LYS A 94 9.22 -13.79 -4.03
C LYS A 94 8.25 -14.24 -2.94
N GLU A 95 7.78 -13.29 -2.13
CA GLU A 95 6.91 -13.52 -0.98
C GLU A 95 5.74 -12.54 -0.93
N PHE A 96 4.79 -12.81 -0.04
CA PHE A 96 3.67 -11.92 0.22
C PHE A 96 4.02 -11.00 1.39
N VAL A 97 4.17 -9.71 1.11
CA VAL A 97 4.44 -8.69 2.14
C VAL A 97 3.12 -8.28 2.78
N GLU A 98 2.96 -8.54 4.07
CA GLU A 98 1.77 -8.17 4.84
C GLU A 98 1.85 -6.74 5.37
N PHE A 99 0.76 -5.99 5.25
CA PHE A 99 0.59 -4.70 5.90
C PHE A 99 -0.89 -4.42 6.19
N GLN A 100 -1.16 -3.56 7.15
CA GLN A 100 -2.49 -3.03 7.43
C GLN A 100 -2.67 -1.68 6.71
N VAL A 101 -3.81 -1.48 6.08
CA VAL A 101 -4.12 -0.20 5.42
C VAL A 101 -4.48 0.84 6.48
N VAL A 102 -3.64 1.86 6.61
CA VAL A 102 -3.94 3.06 7.43
C VAL A 102 -4.57 4.17 6.56
N PRO A 103 -5.31 5.13 7.14
CA PRO A 103 -5.98 6.20 6.38
C PRO A 103 -5.03 7.02 5.50
N GLU A 104 -3.78 7.22 5.93
CA GLU A 104 -2.75 7.93 5.16
C GLU A 104 -2.40 7.27 3.82
N MET A 105 -2.76 5.99 3.65
CA MET A 105 -2.53 5.25 2.42
C MET A 105 -3.59 5.49 1.34
N ILE A 106 -4.70 6.17 1.66
CA ILE A 106 -5.79 6.44 0.73
C ILE A 106 -5.27 7.18 -0.51
N GLY A 107 -5.64 6.69 -1.70
CA GLY A 107 -5.23 7.28 -2.97
C GLY A 107 -3.82 6.89 -3.45
N ARG A 108 -3.12 6.00 -2.75
CA ARG A 108 -1.87 5.37 -3.22
C ARG A 108 -2.15 4.00 -3.83
N TYR A 109 -1.19 3.42 -4.54
CA TYR A 109 -1.31 2.06 -5.06
C TYR A 109 -0.86 1.02 -4.03
N LEU A 110 -1.54 -0.14 -3.96
CA LEU A 110 -1.16 -1.25 -3.07
C LEU A 110 0.30 -1.69 -3.25
N GLY A 111 0.81 -1.67 -4.48
CA GLY A 111 2.17 -2.05 -4.81
C GLY A 111 3.25 -1.13 -4.22
N GLU A 112 2.91 0.10 -3.83
CA GLU A 112 3.86 1.03 -3.20
C GLU A 112 4.31 0.55 -1.80
N TYR A 113 3.51 -0.32 -1.17
CA TYR A 113 3.77 -0.87 0.16
C TYR A 113 4.43 -2.26 0.15
N SER A 114 4.70 -2.79 -1.05
CA SER A 114 5.35 -4.09 -1.23
C SER A 114 6.58 -3.89 -2.10
N ILE A 115 7.72 -3.61 -1.46
CA ILE A 115 8.98 -3.31 -2.15
C ILE A 115 9.53 -4.59 -2.79
N THR A 116 9.89 -4.51 -4.07
CA THR A 116 10.36 -5.65 -4.88
C THR A 116 11.84 -5.96 -4.70
N THR A 117 12.62 -4.97 -4.25
CA THR A 117 14.07 -5.06 -4.08
C THR A 117 14.45 -4.86 -2.62
N LYS A 118 15.48 -5.57 -2.17
CA LYS A 118 16.09 -5.28 -0.86
C LYS A 118 16.88 -3.97 -0.94
N LYS A 119 17.02 -3.27 0.18
CA LYS A 119 17.96 -2.16 0.31
C LYS A 119 19.37 -2.71 0.11
N VAL A 120 20.15 -2.09 -0.77
CA VAL A 120 21.55 -2.43 -0.96
C VAL A 120 22.35 -1.75 0.14
N GLU A 121 23.02 -2.53 0.95
CA GLU A 121 24.04 -2.06 1.89
C GLU A 121 25.38 -2.43 1.27
N HIS A 122 26.15 -1.42 0.89
CA HIS A 122 27.51 -1.64 0.44
C HIS A 122 28.33 -2.07 1.66
N GLY A 123 29.01 -3.21 1.53
CA GLY A 123 30.02 -3.60 2.51
C GLY A 123 31.21 -2.63 2.48
N GLU A 124 32.16 -2.82 3.39
CA GLU A 124 33.43 -2.11 3.34
C GLU A 124 34.06 -2.27 1.95
N PRO A 125 34.67 -1.21 1.39
CA PRO A 125 35.45 -1.35 0.17
C PRO A 125 36.52 -2.40 0.45
N GLY A 126 36.40 -3.57 -0.20
CA GLY A 126 37.33 -4.67 0.05
C GLY A 126 38.76 -4.17 -0.08
N LEU A 127 39.64 -4.51 0.88
CA LEU A 127 41.07 -4.24 0.75
C LEU A 127 41.50 -4.73 -0.64
N LYS A 128 41.91 -3.79 -1.52
CA LYS A 128 42.27 -3.89 -2.97
C LYS A 128 41.28 -3.27 -3.98
N ALA A 129 40.10 -2.80 -3.59
CA ALA A 129 39.14 -2.22 -4.55
C ALA A 129 39.48 -0.78 -4.99
N THR A 130 40.03 0.03 -4.09
CA THR A 130 40.53 1.38 -4.39
C THR A 130 42.04 1.36 -4.58
N LYS A 131 42.57 2.11 -5.56
CA LYS A 131 44.03 2.22 -5.79
C LYS A 131 44.81 2.63 -4.52
N SER A 132 44.19 3.36 -3.59
CA SER A 132 44.78 3.74 -2.31
C SER A 132 44.94 2.58 -1.31
N SER A 133 44.17 1.50 -1.46
CA SER A 133 44.27 0.31 -0.58
C SER A 133 45.36 -0.70 -1.01
N LEU A 134 46.02 -0.47 -2.15
CA LEU A 134 47.11 -1.34 -2.63
C LEU A 134 48.38 -1.26 -1.76
N PHE A 135 48.56 -0.18 -0.98
CA PHE A 135 49.79 0.08 -0.22
C PHE A 135 49.69 -0.21 1.29
N LEU A 136 48.56 -0.72 1.79
CA LEU A 136 48.49 -1.21 3.17
C LEU A 136 49.21 -2.56 3.26
N ALA A 137 50.39 -2.57 3.87
CA ALA A 137 51.13 -3.79 4.17
C ALA A 137 50.29 -4.70 5.08
N MET A 138 49.97 -5.91 4.61
CA MET A 138 49.45 -6.97 5.48
C MET A 138 50.57 -7.34 6.45
N LYS A 139 50.50 -6.81 7.68
CA LYS A 139 51.29 -7.35 8.80
C LYS A 139 50.73 -8.75 9.06
N GLY A 140 51.62 -9.75 9.01
CA GLY A 140 51.29 -11.18 9.09
C GLY A 140 50.57 -11.62 10.34
#